data_AF-V2Y665-F1
#
_entry.id   AF-V2Y665-F1
#
_cell.length_a   1.000
_cell.length_b   1.000
_cell.length_c   1.000
_cell.angle_alpha   90.00
_cell.angle_beta   90.00
_cell.angle_gamma   90.00
#
_symmetry.space_group_name_H-M   'P 1'
#
loop_
_entity.id
_entity.type
_entity.pdbx_description
1 polymer ?
#
loop_
_entity_poly.entity_id
_entity_poly.type
_entity_poly.pdbx_seq_one_letter_code
_entity_poly.pdbx_strand_id
1 'polypeptide(L)'
;MIRKRIINIGLMLLFFVALFTQMPTKTFAAETVAKHKIFSEKTIQKRIAEIKNYYYNQSKKLTKKNTPFDDMGTKIKFTYYLKGNDLMFAYGKGEYKEEYRLYFYKNQLIKFLVNEKGKKSKTFNQLYKKLNNDPDSAEYDDELNLYMELESFFRIKYASLFTKEDGTKTVKWIYITDVSNTSLTYHTGESYLYETGIVSLDAKAYTAKLSKNVKIKSYWNAPLDYELKTVEWLKENFSSRGNYIPASLKEKNGKIVEVSLMYQD
;
A
#
# COMPACT_ATOMS: atom_id res chain seq x y z
N MET A 1 31.89 56.44 -1.79
CA MET A 1 30.44 56.13 -1.97
C MET A 1 30.20 54.83 -2.75
N ILE A 2 30.99 54.53 -3.79
CA ILE A 2 30.86 53.33 -4.65
C ILE A 2 31.10 52.01 -3.90
N ARG A 3 32.12 51.92 -3.03
CA ARG A 3 32.41 50.70 -2.23
C ARG A 3 31.26 50.26 -1.31
N LYS A 4 30.55 51.20 -0.66
CA LYS A 4 29.38 50.89 0.18
C LYS A 4 28.20 50.34 -0.64
N ARG A 5 27.99 50.83 -1.88
CA ARG A 5 26.96 50.31 -2.79
C ARG A 5 27.27 48.89 -3.27
N ILE A 6 28.54 48.59 -3.61
CA ILE A 6 28.95 47.24 -4.07
C ILE A 6 28.80 46.21 -2.95
N ILE A 7 29.18 46.56 -1.72
CA ILE A 7 29.04 45.68 -0.55
C ILE A 7 27.56 45.39 -0.26
N ASN A 8 26.69 46.40 -0.32
CA ASN A 8 25.26 46.22 -0.08
C ASN A 8 24.57 45.39 -1.18
N ILE A 9 24.97 45.55 -2.44
CA ILE A 9 24.45 44.72 -3.55
C ILE A 9 24.92 43.27 -3.41
N GLY A 10 26.19 43.04 -3.04
CA GLY A 10 26.72 41.70 -2.80
C GLY A 10 26.05 40.98 -1.63
N LEU A 11 25.78 41.69 -0.54
CA LEU A 11 25.03 41.18 0.62
C LEU A 11 23.59 40.85 0.26
N MET A 12 22.92 41.68 -0.55
CA MET A 12 21.57 41.38 -1.06
C MET A 12 21.56 40.14 -1.95
N LEU A 13 22.54 39.98 -2.83
CA LEU A 13 22.64 38.81 -3.71
C LEU A 13 22.86 37.52 -2.91
N LEU A 14 23.72 37.56 -1.89
CA LEU A 14 23.93 36.43 -0.97
C LEU A 14 22.66 36.08 -0.19
N PHE A 15 21.90 37.10 0.26
CA PHE A 15 20.59 36.89 0.90
C PHE A 15 19.58 36.24 -0.05
N PHE A 16 19.56 36.66 -1.31
CA PHE A 16 18.71 36.06 -2.34
C PHE A 16 19.09 34.60 -2.63
N VAL A 17 20.38 34.29 -2.76
CA VAL A 17 20.84 32.91 -2.95
C VAL A 17 20.49 32.03 -1.74
N ALA A 18 20.70 32.54 -0.52
CA ALA A 18 20.31 31.82 0.71
C ALA A 18 18.79 31.55 0.76
N LEU A 19 17.96 32.56 0.41
CA LEU A 19 16.51 32.41 0.32
C LEU A 19 16.10 31.35 -0.71
N PHE A 20 16.73 31.30 -1.89
CA PHE A 20 16.45 30.27 -2.90
C PHE A 20 16.90 28.86 -2.47
N THR A 21 17.98 28.73 -1.70
CA THR A 21 18.41 27.41 -1.16
C THR A 21 17.56 26.92 0.01
N GLN A 22 16.85 27.82 0.70
CA GLN A 22 15.96 27.49 1.82
C GLN A 22 14.50 27.38 1.42
N MET A 23 14.12 27.83 0.21
CA MET A 23 12.81 27.50 -0.33
C MET A 23 12.75 25.99 -0.55
N PRO A 24 11.82 25.27 0.11
CA PRO A 24 11.63 23.87 -0.21
C PRO A 24 11.21 23.82 -1.67
N THR A 25 12.11 23.30 -2.52
CA THR A 25 11.74 22.92 -3.87
C THR A 25 10.66 21.86 -3.70
N LYS A 26 9.39 22.27 -3.82
CA LYS A 26 8.30 21.34 -4.09
C LYS A 26 8.54 20.83 -5.51
N THR A 27 9.54 19.97 -5.65
CA THR A 27 9.58 19.06 -6.79
C THR A 27 8.34 18.21 -6.63
N PHE A 28 7.31 18.51 -7.41
CA PHE A 28 6.22 17.58 -7.66
C PHE A 28 6.86 16.37 -8.33
N ALA A 29 7.33 15.42 -7.52
CA ALA A 29 7.73 14.14 -8.03
C ALA A 29 6.46 13.54 -8.64
N ALA A 30 6.53 13.13 -9.91
CA ALA A 30 5.43 12.37 -10.47
C ALA A 30 5.22 11.12 -9.61
N GLU A 31 3.97 10.89 -9.23
CA GLU A 31 3.58 9.73 -8.45
C GLU A 31 2.84 8.72 -9.32
N THR A 32 2.97 7.43 -9.00
CA THR A 32 2.13 6.39 -9.60
C THR A 32 0.69 6.53 -9.11
N VAL A 33 -0.23 5.79 -9.72
CA VAL A 33 -1.60 5.58 -9.17
C VAL A 33 -1.55 5.19 -7.70
N ALA A 34 -0.58 4.36 -7.34
CA ALA A 34 -0.42 3.88 -5.99
C ALA A 34 0.31 4.88 -5.06
N LYS A 35 0.43 6.15 -5.48
CA LYS A 35 1.20 7.23 -4.83
C LYS A 35 2.67 6.91 -4.60
N HIS A 36 3.25 6.10 -5.47
CA HIS A 36 4.68 5.78 -5.35
C HIS A 36 5.51 6.85 -6.00
N LYS A 37 6.73 6.99 -5.50
CA LYS A 37 7.75 7.68 -6.25
C LYS A 37 8.00 6.91 -7.56
N ILE A 38 7.92 7.64 -8.66
CA ILE A 38 8.36 7.13 -9.96
C ILE A 38 9.90 7.02 -9.98
N PHE A 39 10.41 5.86 -10.37
CA PHE A 39 11.84 5.63 -10.56
C PHE A 39 12.18 5.59 -12.05
N SER A 40 13.38 6.06 -12.40
CA SER A 40 13.87 5.96 -13.77
C SER A 40 14.12 4.50 -14.16
N GLU A 41 13.96 4.18 -15.45
CA GLU A 41 14.23 2.84 -15.98
C GLU A 41 15.64 2.35 -15.60
N LYS A 42 16.64 3.22 -15.67
CA LYS A 42 18.02 2.92 -15.22
C LYS A 42 18.07 2.45 -13.75
N THR A 43 17.29 3.09 -12.88
CA THR A 43 17.19 2.72 -11.46
C THR A 43 16.50 1.36 -11.30
N ILE A 44 15.39 1.16 -12.01
CA ILE A 44 14.63 -0.10 -12.01
C ILE A 44 15.50 -1.26 -12.49
N GLN A 45 16.20 -1.12 -13.61
CA GLN A 45 17.08 -2.14 -14.17
C GLN A 45 18.23 -2.50 -13.22
N LYS A 46 18.89 -1.49 -12.64
CA LYS A 46 19.94 -1.69 -11.65
C LYS A 46 19.42 -2.49 -10.45
N ARG A 47 18.22 -2.15 -9.96
CA ARG A 47 17.59 -2.85 -8.84
C ARG A 47 17.21 -4.28 -9.20
N ILE A 48 16.65 -4.54 -10.39
CA ILE A 48 16.33 -5.89 -10.84
C ILE A 48 17.60 -6.75 -10.97
N ALA A 49 18.70 -6.19 -11.46
CA ALA A 49 19.99 -6.89 -11.51
C ALA A 49 20.49 -7.25 -10.11
N GLU A 50 20.39 -6.33 -9.14
CA GLU A 50 20.70 -6.58 -7.74
C GLU A 50 19.84 -7.72 -7.16
N ILE A 51 18.51 -7.65 -7.36
CA ILE A 51 17.56 -8.68 -6.91
C ILE A 51 17.94 -10.05 -7.48
N LYS A 52 18.21 -10.14 -8.78
CA LYS A 52 18.61 -11.39 -9.44
C LYS A 52 19.91 -11.95 -8.85
N ASN A 53 20.92 -11.09 -8.63
CA ASN A 53 22.17 -11.53 -8.02
C ASN A 53 21.96 -12.09 -6.61
N TYR A 54 21.14 -11.43 -5.78
CA TYR A 54 20.79 -11.98 -4.47
C TYR A 54 20.01 -13.30 -4.57
N TYR A 55 19.01 -13.35 -5.45
CA TYR A 55 18.15 -14.51 -5.59
C TYR A 55 18.90 -15.76 -6.09
N TYR A 56 19.76 -15.61 -7.10
CA TYR A 56 20.45 -16.76 -7.72
C TYR A 56 21.80 -17.08 -7.06
N ASN A 57 22.56 -16.06 -6.62
CA ASN A 57 23.95 -16.28 -6.19
C ASN A 57 24.14 -16.13 -4.67
N GLN A 58 23.22 -15.44 -3.98
CA GLN A 58 23.38 -15.12 -2.55
C GLN A 58 22.09 -15.38 -1.75
N SER A 59 21.32 -16.40 -2.14
CA SER A 59 19.99 -16.69 -1.58
C SER A 59 20.00 -16.90 -0.07
N LYS A 60 21.09 -17.46 0.48
CA LYS A 60 21.32 -17.64 1.92
C LYS A 60 21.33 -16.33 2.72
N LYS A 61 21.53 -15.17 2.07
CA LYS A 61 21.48 -13.84 2.71
C LYS A 61 20.06 -13.26 2.75
N LEU A 62 19.08 -13.94 2.17
CA LEU A 62 17.69 -13.51 2.14
C LEU A 62 16.88 -14.28 3.18
N THR A 63 16.02 -13.56 3.89
CA THR A 63 14.97 -14.18 4.71
C THR A 63 13.81 -14.54 3.80
N LYS A 64 13.46 -15.82 3.76
CA LYS A 64 12.33 -16.36 2.99
C LYS A 64 11.09 -16.44 3.88
N LYS A 65 9.95 -15.98 3.38
CA LYS A 65 8.64 -16.12 4.02
C LYS A 65 7.61 -16.60 3.01
N ASN A 66 6.61 -17.33 3.46
CA ASN A 66 5.49 -17.79 2.64
C ASN A 66 4.21 -17.11 3.10
N THR A 67 3.32 -16.80 2.17
CA THR A 67 1.99 -16.29 2.47
C THR A 67 1.01 -16.70 1.36
N PRO A 68 -0.21 -17.13 1.71
CA PRO A 68 -1.28 -17.24 0.74
C PRO A 68 -1.80 -15.84 0.40
N PHE A 69 -2.22 -15.67 -0.85
CA PHE A 69 -3.09 -14.61 -1.34
C PHE A 69 -4.34 -15.30 -1.86
N ASP A 70 -5.49 -14.86 -1.39
CA ASP A 70 -6.81 -15.37 -1.79
C ASP A 70 -7.72 -14.17 -1.89
N ASP A 71 -8.02 -13.75 -3.11
CA ASP A 71 -8.85 -12.59 -3.38
C ASP A 71 -9.54 -12.73 -4.74
N MET A 72 -10.82 -12.33 -4.82
CA MET A 72 -11.61 -12.34 -6.06
C MET A 72 -11.49 -13.62 -6.91
N GLY A 73 -11.48 -14.79 -6.27
CA GLY A 73 -11.32 -16.10 -6.94
C GLY A 73 -9.89 -16.42 -7.41
N THR A 74 -8.93 -15.53 -7.17
CA THR A 74 -7.51 -15.71 -7.47
C THR A 74 -6.76 -16.22 -6.24
N LYS A 75 -6.27 -17.46 -6.33
CA LYS A 75 -5.48 -18.11 -5.27
C LYS A 75 -4.03 -18.24 -5.67
N ILE A 76 -3.14 -17.57 -4.93
CA ILE A 76 -1.71 -17.55 -5.20
C ILE A 76 -0.93 -17.91 -3.92
N LYS A 77 -0.04 -18.89 -4.02
CA LYS A 77 0.93 -19.18 -2.96
C LYS A 77 2.20 -18.41 -3.22
N PHE A 78 2.43 -17.34 -2.45
CA PHE A 78 3.63 -16.53 -2.55
C PHE A 78 4.74 -17.03 -1.63
N THR A 79 5.94 -17.06 -2.18
CA THR A 79 7.20 -16.99 -1.44
C THR A 79 7.83 -15.63 -1.68
N TYR A 80 8.13 -14.88 -0.62
CA TYR A 80 8.77 -13.58 -0.71
C TYR A 80 10.09 -13.53 0.07
N TYR A 81 10.97 -12.63 -0.38
CA TYR A 81 12.37 -12.58 0.00
C TYR A 81 12.73 -11.18 0.52
N LEU A 82 13.22 -11.14 1.75
CA LEU A 82 13.62 -9.93 2.46
C LEU A 82 15.14 -9.89 2.64
N LYS A 83 15.73 -8.71 2.50
CA LYS A 83 17.09 -8.41 2.96
C LYS A 83 17.00 -7.43 4.14
N GLY A 84 17.04 -7.95 5.38
CA GLY A 84 16.61 -7.16 6.53
C GLY A 84 15.12 -6.80 6.39
N ASN A 85 14.80 -5.51 6.40
CA ASN A 85 13.44 -4.99 6.20
C ASN A 85 13.14 -4.56 4.75
N ASP A 86 14.08 -4.77 3.82
CA ASP A 86 13.90 -4.47 2.40
C ASP A 86 13.26 -5.66 1.69
N LEU A 87 12.02 -5.47 1.21
CA LEU A 87 11.35 -6.41 0.33
C LEU A 87 12.00 -6.36 -1.05
N MET A 88 12.59 -7.47 -1.45
CA MET A 88 13.35 -7.58 -2.69
C MET A 88 12.46 -8.14 -3.80
N PHE A 89 11.86 -9.30 -3.54
CA PHE A 89 11.24 -10.13 -4.57
C PHE A 89 10.12 -10.98 -3.97
N ALA A 90 9.07 -11.22 -4.75
CA ALA A 90 8.09 -12.26 -4.46
C ALA A 90 7.84 -13.11 -5.71
N TYR A 91 7.75 -14.42 -5.50
CA TYR A 91 7.39 -15.41 -6.51
C TYR A 91 6.12 -16.13 -6.07
N GLY A 92 5.10 -16.09 -6.91
CA GLY A 92 3.81 -16.71 -6.68
C GLY A 92 3.54 -17.84 -7.66
N LYS A 93 2.88 -18.89 -7.19
CA LYS A 93 2.28 -19.92 -8.03
C LYS A 93 0.76 -19.87 -7.88
N GLY A 94 0.07 -19.63 -8.99
CA GLY A 94 -1.38 -19.71 -9.10
C GLY A 94 -1.89 -21.14 -9.12
N GLU A 95 -3.20 -21.29 -8.97
CA GLU A 95 -3.90 -22.58 -9.02
C GLU A 95 -3.78 -23.27 -10.39
N TYR A 96 -3.83 -22.51 -11.49
CA TYR A 96 -3.73 -23.02 -12.86
C TYR A 96 -2.31 -22.92 -13.45
N LYS A 97 -1.30 -23.02 -12.56
CA LYS A 97 0.14 -23.03 -12.89
C LYS A 97 0.66 -21.70 -13.48
N GLU A 98 -0.04 -20.59 -13.22
CA GLU A 98 0.49 -19.26 -13.48
C GLU A 98 1.66 -18.97 -12.55
N GLU A 99 2.68 -18.30 -13.09
CA GLU A 99 3.80 -17.80 -12.30
C GLU A 99 3.77 -16.29 -12.21
N TYR A 100 3.79 -15.79 -10.98
CA TYR A 100 3.80 -14.37 -10.66
C TYR A 100 5.19 -13.98 -10.17
N ARG A 101 5.79 -12.93 -10.72
CA ARG A 101 7.11 -12.43 -10.32
C ARG A 101 7.02 -10.94 -10.03
N LEU A 102 7.22 -10.57 -8.77
CA LEU A 102 7.10 -9.19 -8.30
C LEU A 102 8.46 -8.71 -7.80
N TYR A 103 8.90 -7.56 -8.31
CA TYR A 103 10.17 -6.93 -7.98
C TYR A 103 9.90 -5.63 -7.24
N PHE A 104 10.65 -5.41 -6.16
CA PHE A 104 10.40 -4.29 -5.26
C PHE A 104 11.64 -3.41 -5.10
N TYR A 105 11.39 -2.10 -4.96
CA TYR A 105 12.41 -1.14 -4.58
C TYR A 105 11.86 -0.22 -3.51
N LYS A 106 12.57 -0.09 -2.38
CA LYS A 106 12.09 0.66 -1.22
C LYS A 106 10.67 0.23 -0.80
N ASN A 107 10.43 -1.09 -0.85
CA ASN A 107 9.13 -1.71 -0.53
C ASN A 107 7.96 -1.28 -1.43
N GLN A 108 8.23 -0.78 -2.64
CA GLN A 108 7.24 -0.45 -3.67
C GLN A 108 7.39 -1.41 -4.85
N LEU A 109 6.29 -1.95 -5.37
CA LEU A 109 6.30 -2.77 -6.57
C LEU A 109 6.77 -1.93 -7.76
N ILE A 110 7.93 -2.30 -8.32
CA ILE A 110 8.50 -1.61 -9.50
C ILE A 110 8.27 -2.39 -10.79
N LYS A 111 8.04 -3.70 -10.68
CA LYS A 111 7.78 -4.56 -11.84
C LYS A 111 7.03 -5.82 -11.43
N PHE A 112 6.01 -6.16 -12.21
CA PHE A 112 5.20 -7.35 -12.06
C PHE A 112 5.18 -8.12 -13.38
N LEU A 113 5.39 -9.44 -13.33
CA LEU A 113 5.30 -10.31 -14.51
C LEU A 113 4.38 -11.48 -14.20
N VAL A 114 3.58 -11.83 -15.20
CA VAL A 114 2.70 -13.00 -15.19
C VAL A 114 3.09 -13.90 -16.35
N ASN A 115 3.39 -15.17 -16.04
CA ASN A 115 3.62 -16.19 -17.05
C ASN A 115 2.53 -17.26 -16.94
N GLU A 116 1.83 -17.47 -18.04
CA GLU A 116 0.86 -18.55 -18.19
C GLU A 116 1.38 -19.53 -19.23
N LYS A 117 1.27 -20.84 -18.95
CA LYS A 117 1.78 -21.87 -19.86
C LYS A 117 1.07 -21.76 -21.22
N GLY A 118 1.85 -21.61 -22.30
CA GLY A 118 1.33 -21.52 -23.66
C GLY A 118 0.87 -20.12 -24.08
N LYS A 119 0.96 -19.11 -23.20
CA LYS A 119 0.70 -17.71 -23.53
C LYS A 119 1.98 -16.88 -23.47
N LYS A 120 1.96 -15.72 -24.13
CA LYS A 120 3.03 -14.73 -24.04
C LYS A 120 3.07 -14.14 -22.63
N SER A 121 4.26 -14.05 -22.05
CA SER A 121 4.48 -13.39 -20.76
C SER A 121 3.96 -11.95 -20.78
N LYS A 122 3.22 -11.59 -19.74
CA LYS A 122 2.75 -10.22 -19.50
C LYS A 122 3.70 -9.52 -18.55
N THR A 123 3.94 -8.23 -18.76
CA THR A 123 4.86 -7.43 -17.94
C THR A 123 4.26 -6.06 -17.67
N PHE A 124 4.17 -5.74 -16.39
CA PHE A 124 3.67 -4.47 -15.87
C PHE A 124 4.81 -3.77 -15.14
N ASN A 125 5.09 -2.53 -15.54
CA ASN A 125 6.02 -1.67 -14.82
C ASN A 125 5.23 -0.75 -13.87
N GLN A 126 5.91 0.14 -13.15
CA GLN A 126 5.25 1.17 -12.35
C GLN A 126 4.16 1.88 -13.16
N LEU A 127 2.97 2.04 -12.59
CA LEU A 127 1.80 2.61 -13.27
C LEU A 127 1.85 4.15 -13.22
N TYR A 128 2.19 4.78 -14.35
CA TYR A 128 2.37 6.23 -14.45
C TYR A 128 1.06 7.01 -14.65
N LYS A 129 -0.01 6.33 -15.07
CA LYS A 129 -1.24 6.97 -15.53
C LYS A 129 -2.22 7.09 -14.37
N LYS A 130 -2.65 8.31 -14.02
CA LYS A 130 -3.73 8.52 -13.05
C LYS A 130 -5.00 7.82 -13.56
N LEU A 131 -5.62 6.99 -12.72
CA LEU A 131 -6.86 6.32 -13.08
C LEU A 131 -8.01 7.33 -13.12
N ASN A 132 -8.89 7.18 -14.12
CA ASN A 132 -10.11 7.96 -14.19
C ASN A 132 -11.08 7.47 -13.10
N ASN A 133 -11.76 8.35 -12.37
CA ASN A 133 -12.75 7.94 -11.37
C ASN A 133 -14.08 7.48 -12.00
N ASP A 134 -14.11 7.30 -13.32
CA ASP A 134 -15.25 6.84 -14.10
C ASP A 134 -15.25 5.31 -14.19
N PRO A 135 -16.25 4.62 -13.60
CA PRO A 135 -16.35 3.16 -13.60
C PRO A 135 -16.54 2.57 -15.01
N ASP A 136 -17.05 3.34 -15.97
CA ASP A 136 -17.30 2.88 -17.35
C ASP A 136 -16.09 3.09 -18.27
N SER A 137 -14.97 3.60 -17.74
CA SER A 137 -13.78 3.82 -18.55
C SER A 137 -13.04 2.51 -18.84
N ALA A 138 -12.74 2.27 -20.12
CA ALA A 138 -11.95 1.12 -20.60
C ALA A 138 -10.48 1.08 -20.08
N GLU A 139 -10.12 1.94 -19.13
CA GLU A 139 -8.79 2.03 -18.52
C GLU A 139 -8.57 1.01 -17.39
N TYR A 140 -9.63 0.32 -16.99
CA TYR A 140 -9.65 -0.70 -15.95
C TYR A 140 -9.65 -2.10 -16.56
N ASP A 141 -8.47 -2.67 -16.73
CA ASP A 141 -8.28 -4.07 -17.09
C ASP A 141 -8.03 -4.90 -15.82
N ASP A 142 -8.44 -6.17 -15.79
CA ASP A 142 -8.25 -7.12 -14.68
C ASP A 142 -6.78 -7.17 -14.21
N GLU A 143 -5.86 -6.90 -15.13
CA GLU A 143 -4.43 -6.85 -14.90
C GLU A 143 -3.99 -5.68 -13.99
N LEU A 144 -4.63 -4.53 -14.13
CA LEU A 144 -4.41 -3.35 -13.27
C LEU A 144 -4.92 -3.62 -11.85
N ASN A 145 -6.12 -4.22 -11.75
CA ASN A 145 -6.72 -4.59 -10.47
C ASN A 145 -5.79 -5.54 -9.70
N LEU A 146 -5.32 -6.59 -10.38
CA LEU A 146 -4.37 -7.53 -9.79
C LEU A 146 -3.05 -6.86 -9.37
N TYR A 147 -2.51 -5.94 -10.17
CA TYR A 147 -1.30 -5.20 -9.78
C TYR A 147 -1.53 -4.41 -8.48
N MET A 148 -2.63 -3.68 -8.38
CA MET A 148 -2.96 -2.83 -7.23
C MET A 148 -3.22 -3.66 -5.98
N GLU A 149 -3.97 -4.75 -6.10
CA GLU A 149 -4.23 -5.67 -4.98
C GLU A 149 -2.96 -6.35 -4.49
N LEU A 150 -2.07 -6.78 -5.39
CA LEU A 150 -0.80 -7.35 -4.99
C LEU A 150 0.12 -6.32 -4.32
N GLU A 151 0.14 -5.08 -4.78
CA GLU A 151 0.87 -4.00 -4.12
C GLU A 151 0.32 -3.76 -2.70
N SER A 152 -0.99 -3.61 -2.54
CA SER A 152 -1.65 -3.43 -1.24
C SER A 152 -1.45 -4.64 -0.32
N PHE A 153 -1.52 -5.85 -0.84
CA PHE A 153 -1.23 -7.08 -0.12
C PHE A 153 0.19 -7.09 0.45
N PHE A 154 1.20 -6.82 -0.38
CA PHE A 154 2.59 -6.81 0.08
C PHE A 154 2.88 -5.62 1.02
N ARG A 155 2.15 -4.51 0.89
CA ARG A 155 2.16 -3.41 1.88
C ARG A 155 1.81 -3.85 3.27
N ILE A 156 0.73 -4.61 3.39
CA ILE A 156 0.31 -5.18 4.68
C ILE A 156 1.41 -6.08 5.24
N LYS A 157 1.97 -6.96 4.40
CA LYS A 157 3.02 -7.90 4.84
C LYS A 157 4.28 -7.19 5.31
N TYR A 158 4.79 -6.19 4.58
CA TYR A 158 6.01 -5.50 5.03
C TYR A 158 5.73 -4.51 6.17
N ALA A 159 4.56 -3.88 6.24
CA ALA A 159 4.25 -2.95 7.33
C ALA A 159 4.26 -3.66 8.69
N SER A 160 3.96 -4.96 8.72
CA SER A 160 4.12 -5.80 9.91
C SER A 160 5.57 -5.89 10.44
N LEU A 161 6.58 -5.55 9.63
CA LEU A 161 8.00 -5.58 9.97
C LEU A 161 8.48 -4.29 10.66
N PHE A 162 7.66 -3.24 10.69
CA PHE A 162 8.01 -1.94 11.25
C PHE A 162 7.19 -1.66 12.51
N THR A 163 7.70 -0.75 13.34
CA THR A 163 6.95 -0.25 14.49
C THR A 163 5.73 0.51 13.98
N LYS A 164 4.56 0.16 14.49
CA LYS A 164 3.29 0.80 14.14
C LYS A 164 3.09 2.03 15.01
N GLU A 165 2.63 3.11 14.39
CA GLU A 165 2.29 4.34 15.10
C GLU A 165 0.94 4.18 15.83
N ASP A 166 0.70 4.98 16.86
CA ASP A 166 -0.62 5.03 17.49
C ASP A 166 -1.64 5.61 16.51
N GLY A 167 -2.67 4.83 16.21
CA GLY A 167 -3.78 5.16 15.33
C GLY A 167 -5.06 5.52 16.06
N THR A 168 -5.01 5.70 17.38
CA THR A 168 -6.22 5.88 18.20
C THR A 168 -6.77 7.30 18.06
N LYS A 169 -7.36 7.59 16.91
CA LYS A 169 -8.04 8.85 16.57
C LYS A 169 -9.29 8.56 15.74
N THR A 170 -10.23 9.51 15.71
CA THR A 170 -11.40 9.41 14.82
C THR A 170 -10.94 9.57 13.37
N VAL A 171 -11.25 8.59 12.52
CA VAL A 171 -10.91 8.60 11.08
C VAL A 171 -12.10 8.11 10.28
N LYS A 172 -12.52 8.88 9.28
CA LYS A 172 -13.71 8.58 8.47
C LYS A 172 -13.50 7.45 7.47
N TRP A 173 -12.27 7.21 7.04
CA TRP A 173 -11.96 6.21 6.04
C TRP A 173 -10.59 5.57 6.31
N ILE A 174 -10.61 4.27 6.55
CA ILE A 174 -9.44 3.43 6.80
C ILE A 174 -9.65 2.05 6.18
N TYR A 175 -8.58 1.27 6.13
CA TYR A 175 -8.60 -0.14 5.75
C TYR A 175 -8.05 -0.95 6.92
N ILE A 176 -8.90 -1.69 7.62
CA ILE A 176 -8.49 -2.60 8.68
C ILE A 176 -7.72 -3.75 8.03
N THR A 177 -6.55 -4.10 8.55
CA THR A 177 -5.66 -5.13 7.97
C THR A 177 -5.25 -6.20 8.97
N ASP A 178 -5.59 -6.02 10.25
CA ASP A 178 -5.42 -7.02 11.31
C ASP A 178 -6.31 -6.64 12.50
N VAL A 179 -6.81 -7.64 13.24
CA VAL A 179 -7.71 -7.42 14.38
C VAL A 179 -7.32 -8.34 15.53
N SER A 180 -7.22 -7.75 16.72
CA SER A 180 -7.07 -8.46 18.00
C SER A 180 -8.27 -8.17 18.91
N ASN A 181 -8.33 -8.85 20.06
CA ASN A 181 -9.39 -8.61 21.05
C ASN A 181 -9.37 -7.19 21.64
N THR A 182 -8.24 -6.48 21.57
CA THR A 182 -8.05 -5.19 22.26
C THR A 182 -7.52 -4.08 21.34
N SER A 183 -7.23 -4.40 20.08
CA SER A 183 -6.69 -3.45 19.12
C SER A 183 -7.03 -3.87 17.70
N LEU A 184 -6.92 -2.94 16.76
CA LEU A 184 -6.88 -3.24 15.33
C LEU A 184 -5.64 -2.59 14.70
N THR A 185 -5.15 -3.16 13.61
CA THR A 185 -4.19 -2.52 12.72
C THR A 185 -4.94 -2.02 11.50
N TYR A 186 -4.62 -0.82 11.04
CA TYR A 186 -5.19 -0.28 9.82
C TYR A 186 -4.18 0.52 9.02
N HIS A 187 -4.49 0.69 7.74
CA HIS A 187 -3.83 1.60 6.82
C HIS A 187 -4.82 2.71 6.39
N THR A 188 -4.29 3.86 6.03
CA THR A 188 -5.00 4.83 5.19
C THR A 188 -4.70 4.53 3.73
N GLY A 189 -5.41 5.17 2.81
CA GLY A 189 -5.21 4.95 1.39
C GLY A 189 -6.22 5.69 0.54
N GLU A 190 -6.19 5.42 -0.76
CA GLU A 190 -7.19 5.88 -1.71
C GLU A 190 -7.93 4.68 -2.32
N SER A 191 -9.24 4.86 -2.49
CA SER A 191 -10.08 3.98 -3.29
C SER A 191 -10.33 4.65 -4.64
N TYR A 192 -10.10 3.90 -5.70
CA TYR A 192 -10.42 4.27 -7.06
C TYR A 192 -11.58 3.37 -7.47
N LEU A 193 -12.80 3.94 -7.48
CA LEU A 193 -14.10 3.30 -7.69
C LEU A 193 -14.64 2.52 -6.47
N TYR A 194 -15.84 2.91 -6.04
CA TYR A 194 -16.55 2.29 -4.91
C TYR A 194 -17.04 0.88 -5.25
N GLU A 195 -17.35 0.62 -6.53
CA GLU A 195 -17.95 -0.63 -7.02
C GLU A 195 -16.91 -1.66 -7.48
N THR A 196 -15.76 -1.23 -8.04
CA THR A 196 -14.71 -2.17 -8.51
C THR A 196 -13.59 -2.42 -7.49
N GLY A 197 -13.56 -1.67 -6.38
CA GLY A 197 -12.81 -2.04 -5.18
C GLY A 197 -11.29 -1.85 -5.27
N ILE A 198 -10.75 -1.08 -6.21
CA ILE A 198 -9.29 -0.90 -6.34
C ILE A 198 -8.80 0.02 -5.22
N VAL A 199 -7.94 -0.52 -4.36
CA VAL A 199 -7.37 0.24 -3.25
C VAL A 199 -5.87 0.39 -3.38
N SER A 200 -5.40 1.62 -3.19
CA SER A 200 -4.00 1.90 -2.91
C SER A 200 -3.81 2.21 -1.43
N LEU A 201 -3.22 1.28 -0.69
CA LEU A 201 -2.86 1.50 0.70
C LEU A 201 -1.61 2.38 0.83
N ASP A 202 -1.64 3.31 1.78
CA ASP A 202 -0.45 4.01 2.24
C ASP A 202 0.52 3.02 2.91
N ALA A 203 1.82 3.32 2.83
CA ALA A 203 2.86 2.46 3.40
C ALA A 203 2.80 2.37 4.93
N LYS A 204 2.28 3.41 5.59
CA LYS A 204 2.18 3.48 7.04
C LYS A 204 1.01 2.66 7.56
N ALA A 205 1.28 1.85 8.57
CA ALA A 205 0.28 1.16 9.36
C ALA A 205 0.17 1.80 10.76
N TYR A 206 -1.03 1.77 11.30
CA TYR A 206 -1.34 2.28 12.61
C TYR A 206 -1.98 1.20 13.46
N THR A 207 -1.77 1.23 14.77
CA THR A 207 -2.50 0.39 15.72
C THR A 207 -3.43 1.25 16.56
N ALA A 208 -4.72 0.95 16.55
CA ALA A 208 -5.72 1.63 17.36
C ALA A 208 -6.17 0.73 18.52
N LYS A 209 -6.21 1.28 19.74
CA LYS A 209 -6.68 0.54 20.92
C LYS A 209 -8.20 0.57 20.99
N LEU A 210 -8.81 -0.60 21.18
CA LEU A 210 -10.25 -0.74 21.34
C LEU A 210 -10.66 -0.49 22.80
N SER A 211 -11.81 0.15 22.99
CA SER A 211 -12.47 0.21 24.29
C SER A 211 -13.12 -1.14 24.64
N LYS A 212 -13.34 -1.39 25.93
CA LYS A 212 -13.95 -2.65 26.42
C LYS A 212 -15.34 -2.91 25.81
N ASN A 213 -16.09 -1.84 25.53
CA ASN A 213 -17.46 -1.89 25.01
C ASN A 213 -17.54 -1.27 23.61
N VAL A 214 -16.51 -1.47 22.79
CA VAL A 214 -16.49 -0.96 21.41
C VAL A 214 -17.69 -1.50 20.64
N LYS A 215 -18.39 -0.62 19.91
CA LYS A 215 -19.49 -1.00 19.02
C LYS A 215 -18.92 -1.32 17.64
N ILE A 216 -19.14 -2.54 17.16
CA ILE A 216 -18.84 -2.88 15.76
C ILE A 216 -20.16 -2.77 14.99
N LYS A 217 -20.28 -1.77 14.13
CA LYS A 217 -21.43 -1.58 13.22
C LYS A 217 -21.07 -2.14 11.86
N SER A 218 -21.82 -3.13 11.40
CA SER A 218 -21.64 -3.73 10.08
C SER A 218 -22.73 -3.26 9.15
N TYR A 219 -22.37 -2.48 8.13
CA TYR A 219 -23.27 -2.09 7.04
C TYR A 219 -23.21 -3.06 5.87
N TRP A 220 -22.56 -4.23 5.99
CA TRP A 220 -22.32 -5.14 4.87
C TRP A 220 -23.55 -5.61 4.10
N ASN A 221 -24.68 -5.81 4.77
CA ASN A 221 -25.88 -6.34 4.12
C ASN A 221 -26.81 -5.23 3.61
N ALA A 222 -26.62 -4.00 4.08
CA ALA A 222 -27.44 -2.86 3.71
C ALA A 222 -26.69 -1.54 3.96
N PRO A 223 -26.63 -0.61 2.99
CA PRO A 223 -25.90 0.64 3.15
C PRO A 223 -26.54 1.60 4.18
N LEU A 224 -27.84 1.46 4.45
CA LEU A 224 -28.60 2.36 5.31
C LEU A 224 -28.95 1.78 6.68
N ASP A 225 -28.73 0.48 6.88
CA ASP A 225 -29.05 -0.22 8.13
C ASP A 225 -27.86 -1.06 8.58
N TYR A 226 -27.53 -0.99 9.87
CA TYR A 226 -26.36 -1.70 10.41
C TYR A 226 -26.75 -2.77 11.42
N GLU A 227 -26.02 -3.87 11.36
CA GLU A 227 -26.06 -4.89 12.39
C GLU A 227 -24.96 -4.65 13.42
N LEU A 228 -25.29 -4.78 14.71
CA LEU A 228 -24.29 -4.79 15.76
C LEU A 228 -23.58 -6.15 15.79
N LYS A 229 -22.25 -6.10 15.75
CA LYS A 229 -21.38 -7.26 15.75
C LYS A 229 -20.41 -7.21 16.93
N THR A 230 -19.79 -8.34 17.20
CA THR A 230 -18.75 -8.46 18.22
C THR A 230 -17.36 -8.30 17.59
N VAL A 231 -16.35 -8.00 18.41
CA VAL A 231 -14.95 -8.03 17.97
C VAL A 231 -14.55 -9.44 17.50
N GLU A 232 -15.08 -10.49 18.15
CA GLU A 232 -14.83 -11.87 17.74
C GLU A 232 -15.39 -12.15 16.35
N TRP A 233 -16.63 -11.72 16.09
CA TRP A 233 -17.22 -11.84 14.76
C TRP A 233 -16.38 -11.12 13.70
N LEU A 234 -15.87 -9.92 14.01
CA LEU A 234 -14.99 -9.19 13.07
C LEU A 234 -13.71 -9.97 12.79
N LYS A 235 -13.09 -10.61 13.79
CA LYS A 235 -11.88 -11.43 13.60
C LYS A 235 -12.16 -12.67 12.75
N GLU A 236 -13.25 -13.38 13.03
CA GLU A 236 -13.66 -14.58 12.29
C GLU A 236 -13.97 -14.26 10.82
N ASN A 237 -14.58 -13.10 10.57
CA ASN A 237 -14.97 -12.68 9.22
C ASN A 237 -13.90 -11.83 8.51
N PHE A 238 -12.80 -11.48 9.18
CA PHE A 238 -11.67 -10.82 8.53
C PHE A 238 -11.00 -11.74 7.51
N SER A 239 -10.81 -13.02 7.87
CA SER A 239 -10.10 -13.98 7.03
C SER A 239 -10.90 -14.45 5.82
N SER A 240 -12.23 -14.26 5.81
CA SER A 240 -13.12 -14.75 4.76
C SER A 240 -13.37 -13.76 3.62
N ARG A 241 -12.86 -12.52 3.71
CA ARG A 241 -13.22 -11.42 2.79
C ARG A 241 -12.04 -10.63 2.22
N GLY A 242 -10.87 -11.25 2.14
CA GLY A 242 -9.71 -10.69 1.45
C GLY A 242 -8.66 -10.09 2.39
N ASN A 243 -7.91 -9.12 1.88
CA ASN A 243 -6.69 -8.65 2.54
C ASN A 243 -6.92 -7.50 3.53
N TYR A 244 -8.05 -6.79 3.43
CA TYR A 244 -8.40 -5.66 4.26
C TYR A 244 -9.92 -5.38 4.26
N ILE A 245 -10.41 -4.62 5.25
CA ILE A 245 -11.82 -4.21 5.35
C ILE A 245 -11.92 -2.68 5.42
N PRO A 246 -12.62 -2.02 4.48
CA PRO A 246 -12.94 -0.60 4.56
C PRO A 246 -13.80 -0.28 5.78
N ALA A 247 -13.39 0.70 6.56
CA ALA A 247 -14.08 1.07 7.79
C ALA A 247 -13.87 2.54 8.17
N SER A 248 -14.63 2.97 9.17
CA SER A 248 -14.37 4.20 9.92
C SER A 248 -14.20 3.91 11.41
N LEU A 249 -13.46 4.78 12.08
CA LEU A 249 -13.17 4.71 13.51
C LEU A 249 -13.72 5.94 14.21
N LYS A 250 -14.38 5.74 15.35
CA LYS A 250 -14.72 6.81 16.30
C LYS A 250 -13.98 6.60 17.60
N GLU A 251 -13.27 7.64 18.01
CA GLU A 251 -12.45 7.65 19.21
C GLU A 251 -13.15 8.41 20.35
N LYS A 252 -12.91 7.97 21.59
CA LYS A 252 -13.23 8.68 22.83
C LYS A 252 -12.23 8.31 23.91
N ASN A 253 -11.58 9.31 24.51
CA ASN A 253 -10.62 9.19 25.61
C ASN A 253 -9.43 8.25 25.31
N GLY A 254 -8.81 8.40 24.15
CA GLY A 254 -7.67 7.62 23.69
C GLY A 254 -7.99 6.16 23.41
N LYS A 255 -9.25 5.83 23.09
CA LYS A 255 -9.70 4.49 22.69
C LYS A 255 -10.80 4.56 21.64
N ILE A 256 -10.82 3.58 20.74
CA ILE A 256 -11.89 3.42 19.76
C ILE A 256 -13.14 2.88 20.46
N VAL A 257 -14.23 3.64 20.36
CA VAL A 257 -15.55 3.29 20.91
C VAL A 257 -16.52 2.78 19.85
N GLU A 258 -16.23 3.05 18.57
CA GLU A 258 -17.03 2.54 17.47
C GLU A 258 -16.14 2.26 16.25
N VAL A 259 -16.38 1.11 15.62
CA VAL A 259 -15.85 0.73 14.31
C VAL A 259 -17.04 0.55 13.39
N SER A 260 -17.09 1.25 12.27
CA SER A 260 -18.16 1.10 11.28
C SER A 260 -17.58 0.50 10.00
N LEU A 261 -17.93 -0.77 9.72
CA LEU A 261 -17.55 -1.49 8.52
C LEU A 261 -18.48 -1.04 7.39
N MET A 262 -17.90 -0.64 6.26
CA MET A 262 -18.65 -0.05 5.15
C MET A 262 -19.43 -1.11 4.38
N TYR A 263 -20.50 -0.69 3.70
CA TYR A 263 -21.22 -1.54 2.75
C TYR A 263 -20.28 -1.96 1.61
N GLN A 264 -20.42 -3.20 1.18
CA GLN A 264 -19.68 -3.79 0.08
C GLN A 264 -20.71 -4.57 -0.74
N ASP A 265 -21.00 -4.10 -1.95
CA ASP A 265 -21.83 -4.82 -2.94
C ASP A 265 -21.15 -6.12 -3.40
#